data_AF-A0A3S0UM76-F1
#
_entry.id   AF-A0A3S0UM76-F1
#
_cell.length_a   1.000
_cell.length_b   1.000
_cell.length_c   1.000
_cell.angle_alpha   90.00
_cell.angle_beta   90.00
_cell.angle_gamma   90.00
#
_symmetry.space_group_name_H-M   'P 1'
#
loop_
_entity.id
_entity.type
_entity.pdbx_description
1 polymer ?
#
loop_
_entity_poly.entity_id
_entity_poly.type
_entity_poly.pdbx_seq_one_letter_code
_entity_poly.pdbx_strand_id
1 'polypeptide(L)'
;MPKKRQPRIEKVDNDSVLDQIERVVRWDSEFRLAFIKCNHPAQQETLRHSLLDRLRDQHILEISLEKPIISLLDEIRLRWNSDQAPVAVCVYGLENSLRKQSQNSPVLGRLNHERDLLRQSIPAALLIWLPDFALDYVARGAPDFWAWRSGVYEFQTDSGLWKTESIAAFGNHNATSLASLAWADKEKEIARLEELLRTSQALAKQDKQVKKNNVRLLNQLGFLYNSLGKQDEALDRYQESLKLTKAIGDRDWEGTTLNNLSQIYQARGDYDITLRYLQESLTLCQAIGNRAGEGTTLNNLSQIYQARGDYDTALRYLEESLAIRRAIGDRAGLCPTLFNIGHIYWQKN
;
A
#
# COMPACT_ATOMS: atom_id res chain seq x y z
N MET A 1 -47.13 -20.60 15.10
CA MET A 1 -46.68 -20.51 13.69
C MET A 1 -45.16 -20.60 13.64
N PRO A 2 -44.56 -21.56 12.93
CA PRO A 2 -43.10 -21.64 12.84
C PRO A 2 -42.57 -20.51 11.92
N LYS A 3 -41.59 -19.76 12.40
CA LYS A 3 -40.91 -18.71 11.64
C LYS A 3 -40.22 -19.34 10.42
N LYS A 4 -40.64 -18.95 9.21
CA LYS A 4 -39.93 -19.29 7.96
C LYS A 4 -38.49 -18.77 8.08
N ARG A 5 -37.50 -19.67 8.06
CA ARG A 5 -36.08 -19.30 7.93
C ARG A 5 -35.91 -18.60 6.58
N GLN A 6 -35.38 -17.39 6.59
CA GLN A 6 -34.90 -16.73 5.37
C GLN A 6 -33.78 -17.57 4.76
N PRO A 7 -33.71 -17.72 3.43
CA PRO A 7 -32.68 -18.51 2.76
C PRO A 7 -31.30 -17.88 3.01
N ARG A 8 -30.32 -18.72 3.36
CA ARG A 8 -28.90 -18.37 3.41
C ARG A 8 -28.46 -18.04 1.98
N ILE A 9 -28.01 -16.81 1.73
CA ILE A 9 -27.34 -16.45 0.48
C ILE A 9 -26.00 -17.18 0.48
N GLU A 10 -25.83 -18.18 -0.39
CA GLU A 10 -24.56 -18.88 -0.57
C GLU A 10 -23.52 -17.91 -1.16
N LYS A 11 -22.32 -17.92 -0.56
CA LYS A 11 -21.18 -17.12 -1.02
C LYS A 11 -20.64 -17.75 -2.31
N VAL A 12 -20.77 -17.07 -3.45
CA VAL A 12 -20.22 -17.49 -4.75
C VAL A 12 -18.69 -17.32 -4.74
N ASP A 13 -17.92 -18.35 -5.06
CA ASP A 13 -16.45 -18.29 -5.14
C ASP A 13 -15.93 -17.53 -6.40
N ASN A 14 -14.66 -17.11 -6.39
CA ASN A 14 -14.09 -16.31 -7.47
C ASN A 14 -13.97 -17.05 -8.81
N ASP A 15 -13.75 -18.37 -8.80
CA ASP A 15 -13.70 -19.15 -10.03
C ASP A 15 -15.08 -19.24 -10.69
N SER A 16 -16.14 -19.36 -9.89
CA SER A 16 -17.51 -19.29 -10.38
C SER A 16 -17.83 -17.91 -10.97
N VAL A 17 -17.27 -16.82 -10.43
CA VAL A 17 -17.40 -15.49 -11.02
C VAL A 17 -16.65 -15.40 -12.36
N LEU A 18 -15.45 -15.97 -12.46
CA LEU A 18 -14.71 -16.08 -13.73
C LEU A 18 -15.51 -16.87 -14.77
N ASP A 19 -16.09 -18.02 -14.40
CA ASP A 19 -16.92 -18.84 -15.29
C ASP A 19 -18.15 -18.07 -15.79
N GLN A 20 -18.75 -17.22 -14.95
CA GLN A 20 -19.88 -16.38 -15.35
C GLN A 20 -19.46 -15.32 -16.37
N ILE A 21 -18.32 -14.65 -16.16
CA ILE A 21 -17.79 -13.64 -17.09
C ILE A 21 -17.38 -14.31 -18.42
N GLU A 22 -16.74 -15.47 -18.37
CA GLU A 22 -16.35 -16.24 -19.56
C GLU A 22 -17.57 -16.58 -20.43
N ARG A 23 -18.69 -17.00 -19.81
CA ARG A 23 -19.94 -17.23 -20.53
C ARG A 23 -20.47 -15.98 -21.22
N VAL A 24 -20.35 -14.81 -20.59
CA VAL A 24 -20.77 -13.53 -21.20
C VAL A 24 -19.97 -13.24 -22.47
N VAL A 25 -18.68 -13.54 -22.46
CA VAL A 25 -17.80 -13.31 -23.62
C VAL A 25 -18.05 -14.34 -24.73
N ARG A 26 -18.27 -15.61 -24.39
CA ARG A 26 -18.34 -16.70 -25.37
C ARG A 26 -19.70 -16.92 -26.04
N TRP A 27 -20.81 -16.56 -25.39
CA TRP A 27 -22.14 -17.03 -25.79
C TRP A 27 -22.94 -16.04 -26.65
N ASP A 28 -22.49 -14.81 -26.83
CA ASP A 28 -23.30 -13.79 -27.51
C ASP A 28 -22.48 -12.92 -28.45
N SER A 29 -22.98 -12.76 -29.68
CA SER A 29 -22.40 -11.88 -30.70
C SER A 29 -22.92 -10.43 -30.59
N GLU A 30 -23.83 -10.14 -29.65
CA GLU A 30 -24.35 -8.80 -29.41
C GLU A 30 -23.56 -8.03 -28.33
N PHE A 31 -23.56 -6.69 -28.45
CA PHE A 31 -22.95 -5.80 -27.46
C PHE A 31 -23.53 -6.03 -26.05
N ARG A 32 -22.64 -6.25 -25.08
CA ARG A 32 -22.98 -6.38 -23.66
C ARG A 32 -22.08 -5.50 -22.82
N LEU A 33 -22.66 -4.70 -21.93
CA LEU A 33 -21.92 -3.95 -20.93
C LEU A 33 -21.90 -4.74 -19.63
N ALA A 34 -20.74 -5.06 -19.08
CA ALA A 34 -20.64 -5.67 -17.75
C ALA A 34 -19.62 -4.93 -16.90
N PHE A 35 -19.94 -4.81 -15.62
CA PHE A 35 -19.03 -4.24 -14.64
C PHE A 35 -18.42 -5.36 -13.80
N ILE A 36 -17.11 -5.30 -13.64
CA ILE A 36 -16.37 -6.25 -12.81
C ILE A 36 -15.90 -5.50 -11.58
N LYS A 37 -16.47 -5.86 -10.43
CA LYS A 37 -16.16 -5.25 -9.14
C LYS A 37 -14.99 -5.97 -8.52
N CYS A 38 -13.88 -5.26 -8.37
CA CYS A 38 -12.73 -5.71 -7.59
C CYS A 38 -12.16 -4.52 -6.80
N ASN A 39 -12.16 -4.63 -5.47
CA ASN A 39 -11.73 -3.55 -4.58
C ASN A 39 -10.22 -3.52 -4.32
N HIS A 40 -9.46 -4.45 -4.91
CA HIS A 40 -8.05 -4.63 -4.62
C HIS A 40 -7.22 -4.63 -5.92
N PRO A 41 -6.39 -3.61 -6.19
CA PRO A 41 -5.63 -3.49 -7.46
C PRO A 41 -4.74 -4.70 -7.81
N ALA A 42 -4.08 -5.33 -6.82
CA ALA A 42 -3.25 -6.52 -7.08
C ALA A 42 -4.10 -7.77 -7.42
N GLN A 43 -5.21 -7.99 -6.70
CA GLN A 43 -6.14 -9.06 -7.01
C GLN A 43 -6.80 -8.83 -8.38
N GLN A 44 -7.07 -7.57 -8.72
CA GLN A 44 -7.57 -7.19 -10.04
C GLN A 44 -6.59 -7.62 -11.14
N GLU A 45 -5.28 -7.45 -10.96
CA GLU A 45 -4.29 -7.89 -11.95
C GLU A 45 -4.24 -9.43 -12.05
N THR A 46 -4.25 -10.15 -10.92
CA THR A 46 -4.25 -11.63 -10.93
C THR A 46 -5.52 -12.21 -11.54
N LEU A 47 -6.69 -11.65 -11.19
CA LEU A 47 -7.98 -12.08 -11.74
C LEU A 47 -8.11 -11.69 -13.22
N ARG A 48 -7.55 -10.54 -13.63
CA ARG A 48 -7.40 -10.15 -15.03
C ARG A 48 -6.60 -11.21 -15.80
N HIS A 49 -5.41 -11.56 -15.32
CA HIS A 49 -4.59 -12.61 -15.96
C HIS A 49 -5.33 -13.95 -16.02
N SER A 50 -6.02 -14.33 -14.95
CA SER A 50 -6.80 -15.58 -14.91
C SER A 50 -7.96 -15.58 -15.91
N LEU A 51 -8.66 -14.45 -16.05
CA LEU A 51 -9.71 -14.28 -17.05
C LEU A 51 -9.16 -14.33 -18.47
N LEU A 52 -8.04 -13.67 -18.72
CA LEU A 52 -7.40 -13.63 -20.04
C LEU A 52 -6.83 -14.99 -20.44
N ASP A 53 -6.25 -15.76 -19.51
CA ASP A 53 -5.80 -17.12 -19.78
C ASP A 53 -6.98 -18.04 -20.15
N ARG A 54 -8.12 -17.92 -19.46
CA ARG A 54 -9.36 -18.62 -19.80
C ARG A 54 -9.92 -18.23 -21.17
N LEU A 55 -9.62 -17.02 -21.63
CA LEU A 55 -10.07 -16.47 -22.92
C LEU A 55 -8.95 -16.41 -23.98
N ARG A 56 -7.83 -17.10 -23.77
CA ARG A 56 -6.63 -17.00 -24.63
C ARG A 56 -6.84 -17.39 -26.09
N ASP A 57 -7.89 -18.18 -26.36
CA ASP A 57 -8.32 -18.59 -27.71
C ASP A 57 -9.21 -17.55 -28.39
N GLN A 58 -9.61 -16.50 -27.67
CA GLN A 58 -10.43 -15.40 -28.17
C GLN A 58 -9.57 -14.15 -28.38
N HIS A 59 -9.95 -13.30 -29.33
CA HIS A 59 -9.30 -12.00 -29.49
C HIS A 59 -9.91 -11.00 -28.48
N ILE A 60 -9.12 -10.61 -27.48
CA ILE A 60 -9.53 -9.65 -26.43
C ILE A 60 -8.73 -8.36 -26.60
N LEU A 61 -9.42 -7.22 -26.63
CA LEU A 61 -8.78 -5.91 -26.63
C LEU A 61 -8.67 -5.37 -25.22
N GLU A 62 -7.45 -5.24 -24.71
CA GLU A 62 -7.18 -4.69 -23.38
C GLU A 62 -6.83 -3.20 -23.45
N ILE A 63 -7.52 -2.40 -22.64
CA ILE A 63 -7.33 -0.95 -22.57
C ILE A 63 -7.04 -0.56 -21.12
N SER A 64 -5.80 -0.14 -20.87
CA SER A 64 -5.35 0.36 -19.57
C SER A 64 -5.28 1.89 -19.57
N LEU A 65 -6.11 2.53 -18.75
CA LEU A 65 -6.23 3.99 -18.66
C LEU A 65 -5.39 4.54 -17.49
N GLU A 66 -4.10 4.78 -17.74
CA GLU A 66 -3.17 5.29 -16.72
C GLU A 66 -3.41 6.76 -16.35
N LYS A 67 -4.00 7.54 -17.27
CA LYS A 67 -4.29 8.97 -17.10
C LYS A 67 -5.80 9.21 -17.18
N PRO A 68 -6.32 10.27 -16.52
CA PRO A 68 -7.72 10.65 -16.67
C PRO A 68 -8.08 10.94 -18.13
N ILE A 69 -9.22 10.43 -18.57
CA ILE A 69 -9.77 10.59 -19.93
C ILE A 69 -11.08 11.38 -19.91
N ILE A 70 -11.48 11.87 -21.10
CA ILE A 70 -12.74 12.60 -21.29
C ILE A 70 -13.79 11.71 -21.98
N SER A 71 -13.43 10.91 -22.98
CA SER A 71 -14.32 9.97 -23.67
C SER A 71 -13.73 8.55 -23.68
N LEU A 72 -14.50 7.58 -23.19
CA LEU A 72 -14.14 6.17 -23.27
C LEU A 72 -14.23 5.64 -24.71
N LEU A 73 -15.18 6.15 -25.51
CA LEU A 73 -15.37 5.72 -26.89
C LEU A 73 -14.15 6.04 -27.75
N ASP A 74 -13.59 7.24 -27.59
CA ASP A 74 -12.41 7.68 -28.34
C ASP A 74 -11.20 6.78 -28.02
N GLU A 75 -10.99 6.44 -26.74
CA GLU A 75 -9.91 5.54 -26.32
C GLU A 75 -10.05 4.12 -26.88
N ILE A 76 -11.29 3.63 -27.03
CA ILE A 76 -11.57 2.33 -27.65
C ILE A 76 -11.31 2.40 -29.15
N ARG A 77 -11.82 3.42 -29.84
CA ARG A 77 -11.64 3.60 -31.29
C ARG A 77 -10.18 3.73 -31.70
N LEU A 78 -9.37 4.42 -30.91
CA LEU A 78 -7.94 4.56 -31.15
C LEU A 78 -7.20 3.21 -31.22
N ARG A 79 -7.73 2.18 -30.54
CA ARG A 79 -7.12 0.85 -30.44
C ARG A 79 -7.92 -0.23 -31.16
N TRP A 80 -9.03 0.14 -31.79
CA TRP A 80 -9.91 -0.78 -32.48
C TRP A 80 -9.39 -1.09 -33.89
N ASN A 81 -9.26 -2.38 -34.21
CA ASN A 81 -8.90 -2.84 -35.54
C ASN A 81 -10.07 -3.65 -36.15
N SER A 82 -10.67 -3.14 -37.22
CA SER A 82 -11.81 -3.79 -37.87
C SER A 82 -11.47 -5.11 -38.55
N ASP A 83 -10.21 -5.29 -39.00
CA ASP A 83 -9.77 -6.53 -39.66
C ASP A 83 -9.55 -7.68 -38.66
N GLN A 84 -9.43 -7.35 -37.37
CA GLN A 84 -9.30 -8.27 -36.24
C GLN A 84 -10.23 -7.80 -35.12
N ALA A 85 -11.54 -7.86 -35.35
CA ALA A 85 -12.51 -7.40 -34.37
C ALA A 85 -12.44 -8.25 -33.08
N PRO A 86 -12.23 -7.65 -31.89
CA PRO A 86 -12.18 -8.38 -30.64
C PRO A 86 -13.58 -8.88 -30.25
N VAL A 87 -13.63 -10.03 -29.59
CA VAL A 87 -14.87 -10.61 -29.01
C VAL A 87 -15.24 -9.88 -27.73
N ALA A 88 -14.25 -9.34 -27.00
CA ALA A 88 -14.47 -8.46 -25.86
C ALA A 88 -13.42 -7.36 -25.75
N VAL A 89 -13.84 -6.23 -25.18
CA VAL A 89 -13.01 -5.10 -24.79
C VAL A 89 -12.97 -5.03 -23.27
N CYS A 90 -11.78 -5.19 -22.69
CA CYS A 90 -11.56 -5.08 -21.25
C CYS A 90 -10.95 -3.70 -20.94
N VAL A 91 -11.64 -2.92 -20.11
CA VAL A 91 -11.23 -1.57 -19.71
C VAL A 91 -10.81 -1.57 -18.25
N TYR A 92 -9.62 -1.03 -17.99
CA TYR A 92 -9.01 -0.91 -16.66
C TYR A 92 -8.61 0.54 -16.39
N GLY A 93 -8.65 0.98 -15.12
CA GLY A 93 -8.15 2.30 -14.72
C GLY A 93 -9.14 3.45 -14.97
N LEU A 94 -10.40 3.17 -15.34
CA LEU A 94 -11.40 4.20 -15.56
C LEU A 94 -11.66 5.03 -14.28
N GLU A 95 -11.46 4.44 -13.10
CA GLU A 95 -11.53 5.12 -11.81
C GLU A 95 -10.58 6.32 -11.67
N ASN A 96 -9.47 6.35 -12.44
CA ASN A 96 -8.57 7.50 -12.50
C ASN A 96 -9.26 8.75 -13.05
N SER A 97 -10.21 8.56 -13.97
CA SER A 97 -11.04 9.61 -14.56
C SER A 97 -12.24 9.98 -13.69
N LEU A 98 -12.58 9.12 -12.73
CA LEU A 98 -13.68 9.31 -11.79
C LEU A 98 -13.21 9.99 -10.49
N ARG A 99 -11.90 10.06 -10.22
CA ARG A 99 -11.32 10.48 -8.92
C ARG A 99 -10.87 11.93 -8.75
N LYS A 100 -11.22 12.85 -9.64
CA LYS A 100 -11.04 14.28 -9.39
C LYS A 100 -12.34 15.01 -9.70
N GLN A 101 -12.90 15.62 -8.67
CA GLN A 101 -14.00 16.60 -8.66
C GLN A 101 -15.43 16.05 -8.49
N SER A 102 -16.05 16.53 -7.41
CA SER A 102 -17.46 16.49 -7.05
C SER A 102 -18.43 16.33 -8.22
N GLN A 103 -19.13 15.19 -8.33
CA GLN A 103 -20.34 14.94 -9.16
C GLN A 103 -20.32 15.32 -10.68
N ASN A 104 -19.30 16.03 -11.18
CA ASN A 104 -19.20 16.65 -12.50
C ASN A 104 -17.97 16.15 -13.27
N SER A 105 -17.62 14.87 -13.12
CA SER A 105 -16.54 14.30 -13.93
C SER A 105 -16.94 14.34 -15.42
N PRO A 106 -16.13 14.94 -16.32
CA PRO A 106 -16.46 15.03 -17.75
C PRO A 106 -16.75 13.67 -18.40
N VAL A 107 -16.09 12.62 -17.93
CA VAL A 107 -16.30 11.26 -18.47
C VAL A 107 -17.69 10.72 -18.11
N LEU A 108 -18.25 11.05 -16.94
CA LEU A 108 -19.58 10.57 -16.54
C LEU A 108 -20.68 11.13 -17.44
N GLY A 109 -20.62 12.43 -17.76
CA GLY A 109 -21.56 13.05 -18.70
C GLY A 109 -21.44 12.47 -20.11
N ARG A 110 -20.19 12.24 -20.57
CA ARG A 110 -19.90 11.63 -21.88
C ARG A 110 -20.41 10.20 -21.99
N LEU A 111 -20.26 9.38 -20.95
CA LEU A 111 -20.76 7.99 -20.94
C LEU A 111 -22.27 7.91 -21.22
N ASN A 112 -23.07 8.83 -20.68
CA ASN A 112 -24.50 8.90 -20.99
C ASN A 112 -24.77 9.38 -22.42
N HIS A 113 -24.07 10.42 -22.87
CA HIS A 113 -24.30 11.03 -24.19
C HIS A 113 -23.86 10.12 -25.35
N GLU A 114 -22.79 9.35 -25.15
CA GLU A 114 -22.17 8.51 -26.19
C GLU A 114 -22.59 7.03 -26.09
N ARG A 115 -23.54 6.67 -25.21
CA ARG A 115 -23.94 5.26 -25.02
C ARG A 115 -24.35 4.58 -26.33
N ASP A 116 -25.20 5.22 -27.14
CA ASP A 116 -25.72 4.61 -28.37
C ASP A 116 -24.61 4.43 -29.40
N LEU A 117 -23.68 5.38 -29.44
CA LEU A 117 -22.48 5.30 -30.27
C LEU A 117 -21.53 4.20 -29.79
N LEU A 118 -21.38 3.99 -28.47
CA LEU A 118 -20.60 2.88 -27.91
C LEU A 118 -21.17 1.54 -28.38
N ARG A 119 -22.49 1.33 -28.27
CA ARG A 119 -23.15 0.09 -28.72
C ARG A 119 -23.02 -0.14 -30.22
N GLN A 120 -23.16 0.92 -31.03
CA GLN A 120 -23.05 0.80 -32.49
C GLN A 120 -21.61 0.59 -32.96
N SER A 121 -20.64 1.19 -32.25
CA SER A 121 -19.23 1.14 -32.63
C SER A 121 -18.50 -0.11 -32.11
N ILE A 122 -19.04 -0.78 -31.09
CA ILE A 122 -18.40 -1.91 -30.42
C ILE A 122 -19.33 -3.12 -30.54
N PRO A 123 -19.20 -3.96 -31.58
CA PRO A 123 -19.93 -5.22 -31.71
C PRO A 123 -19.30 -6.33 -30.83
N ALA A 124 -19.01 -6.01 -29.57
CA ALA A 124 -18.27 -6.88 -28.64
C ALA A 124 -18.73 -6.68 -27.19
N ALA A 125 -18.40 -7.61 -26.30
CA ALA A 125 -18.64 -7.44 -24.87
C ALA A 125 -17.70 -6.36 -24.30
N LEU A 126 -18.25 -5.34 -23.64
CA LEU A 126 -17.51 -4.30 -22.94
C LEU A 126 -17.46 -4.62 -21.43
N LEU A 127 -16.29 -5.06 -20.97
CA LEU A 127 -16.02 -5.41 -19.58
C LEU A 127 -15.25 -4.27 -18.91
N ILE A 128 -15.89 -3.56 -17.97
CA ILE A 128 -15.26 -2.44 -17.27
C ILE A 128 -14.94 -2.86 -15.82
N TRP A 129 -13.64 -2.88 -15.50
CA TRP A 129 -13.18 -3.15 -14.15
C TRP A 129 -13.19 -1.87 -13.33
N LEU A 130 -13.90 -1.90 -12.19
CA LEU A 130 -14.02 -0.77 -11.30
C LEU A 130 -14.04 -1.21 -9.82
N PRO A 131 -13.43 -0.43 -8.91
CA PRO A 131 -13.65 -0.56 -7.48
C PRO A 131 -15.06 -0.05 -7.08
N ASP A 132 -15.54 -0.46 -5.90
CA ASP A 132 -16.89 -0.19 -5.40
C ASP A 132 -17.25 1.30 -5.40
N PHE A 133 -16.33 2.14 -4.90
CA PHE A 133 -16.55 3.59 -4.87
C PHE A 133 -16.73 4.18 -6.28
N ALA A 134 -16.10 3.60 -7.30
CA ALA A 134 -16.17 4.09 -8.67
C ALA A 134 -17.45 3.63 -9.35
N LEU A 135 -17.91 2.41 -9.04
CA LEU A 135 -19.24 1.94 -9.47
C LEU A 135 -20.35 2.84 -8.92
N ASP A 136 -20.25 3.25 -7.66
CA ASP A 136 -21.17 4.22 -7.06
C ASP A 136 -21.20 5.55 -7.84
N TYR A 137 -20.06 6.03 -8.34
CA TYR A 137 -19.99 7.24 -9.16
C TYR A 137 -20.61 7.04 -10.54
N VAL A 138 -20.38 5.90 -11.20
CA VAL A 138 -21.03 5.59 -12.49
C VAL A 138 -22.54 5.47 -12.31
N ALA A 139 -23.01 4.77 -11.27
CA ALA A 139 -24.42 4.59 -10.99
C ALA A 139 -25.15 5.93 -10.74
N ARG A 140 -24.49 6.89 -10.08
CA ARG A 140 -25.07 8.20 -9.76
C ARG A 140 -24.89 9.24 -10.87
N GLY A 141 -23.71 9.30 -11.48
CA GLY A 141 -23.35 10.33 -12.46
C GLY A 141 -23.59 9.94 -13.92
N ALA A 142 -23.75 8.65 -14.19
CA ALA A 142 -24.09 8.12 -15.51
C ALA A 142 -25.22 7.06 -15.43
N PRO A 143 -26.40 7.40 -14.87
CA PRO A 143 -27.46 6.41 -14.59
C PRO A 143 -27.99 5.74 -15.86
N ASP A 144 -28.02 6.49 -16.95
CA ASP A 144 -28.49 6.11 -18.27
C ASP A 144 -27.57 5.07 -18.93
N PHE A 145 -26.26 5.26 -18.78
CA PHE A 145 -25.24 4.27 -19.16
C PHE A 145 -25.25 3.07 -18.21
N TRP A 146 -25.37 3.30 -16.90
CA TRP A 146 -25.44 2.25 -15.88
C TRP A 146 -26.62 1.29 -16.08
N ALA A 147 -27.75 1.78 -16.57
CA ALA A 147 -28.95 0.99 -16.85
C ALA A 147 -28.75 -0.08 -17.93
N TRP A 148 -27.77 0.09 -18.83
CA TRP A 148 -27.45 -0.87 -19.90
C TRP A 148 -26.58 -2.04 -19.45
N ARG A 149 -26.14 -2.06 -18.20
CA ARG A 149 -25.34 -3.18 -17.70
C ARG A 149 -26.14 -4.48 -17.77
N SER A 150 -25.55 -5.49 -18.40
CA SER A 150 -26.00 -6.87 -18.38
C SER A 150 -25.76 -7.54 -17.02
N GLY A 151 -24.80 -7.04 -16.23
CA GLY A 151 -24.50 -7.55 -14.90
C GLY A 151 -23.41 -6.77 -14.18
N VAL A 152 -23.30 -7.02 -12.87
CA VAL A 152 -22.17 -6.63 -12.03
C VAL A 152 -21.60 -7.90 -11.42
N TYR A 153 -20.37 -8.24 -11.79
CA TYR A 153 -19.67 -9.43 -11.33
C TYR A 153 -18.76 -9.05 -10.17
N GLU A 154 -19.16 -9.44 -8.96
CA GLU A 154 -18.42 -9.11 -7.75
C GLU A 154 -17.48 -10.25 -7.38
N PHE A 155 -16.19 -9.98 -7.51
CA PHE A 155 -15.19 -10.87 -6.95
C PHE A 155 -15.17 -10.73 -5.44
N GLN A 156 -15.19 -11.87 -4.74
CA GLN A 156 -14.87 -11.89 -3.34
C GLN A 156 -13.42 -11.45 -3.17
N THR A 157 -13.24 -10.38 -2.42
CA THR A 157 -11.91 -10.01 -1.96
C THR A 157 -11.46 -11.11 -1.01
N ASP A 158 -10.51 -11.92 -1.46
CA ASP A 158 -10.01 -12.99 -0.63
C ASP A 158 -9.30 -12.36 0.56
N SER A 159 -9.86 -12.55 1.76
CA SER A 159 -9.20 -12.18 3.01
C SER A 159 -7.81 -12.82 3.16
N GLY A 160 -7.53 -13.88 2.37
CA GLY A 160 -6.23 -14.51 2.19
C GLY A 160 -5.28 -13.79 1.22
N LEU A 161 -5.76 -13.17 0.13
CA LEU A 161 -4.92 -12.35 -0.76
C LEU A 161 -4.52 -11.01 -0.14
N TRP A 162 -5.28 -10.55 0.86
CA TRP A 162 -4.82 -9.54 1.83
C TRP A 162 -3.55 -9.93 2.57
N LYS A 163 -3.24 -11.23 2.73
CA LYS A 163 -2.19 -11.75 3.64
C LYS A 163 -0.78 -11.71 3.08
N THR A 164 -0.60 -11.71 1.76
CA THR A 164 0.72 -11.92 1.14
C THR A 164 1.21 -10.70 0.36
N GLU A 165 0.38 -10.11 -0.50
CA GLU A 165 0.87 -9.12 -1.47
C GLU A 165 0.50 -7.67 -1.17
N SER A 166 -0.66 -7.39 -0.55
CA SER A 166 -0.94 -6.04 -0.02
C SER A 166 0.11 -5.68 1.01
N ILE A 167 0.43 -6.63 1.88
CA ILE A 167 1.44 -6.53 2.93
C ILE A 167 2.87 -6.35 2.39
N ALA A 168 3.23 -7.05 1.30
CA ALA A 168 4.53 -6.89 0.65
C ALA A 168 4.63 -5.57 -0.14
N ALA A 169 3.53 -5.12 -0.76
CA ALA A 169 3.46 -3.89 -1.56
C ALA A 169 3.41 -2.60 -0.71
N PHE A 170 2.84 -2.62 0.50
CA PHE A 170 2.89 -1.46 1.42
C PHE A 170 4.25 -1.29 2.11
N GLY A 171 5.20 -2.15 1.72
CA GLY A 171 6.41 -2.42 2.43
C GLY A 171 7.70 -1.96 1.78
N ASN A 172 7.75 -0.80 1.10
CA ASN A 172 9.03 -0.22 0.65
C ASN A 172 9.08 1.31 0.68
N HIS A 173 8.31 1.96 1.55
CA HIS A 173 8.68 3.30 1.95
C HIS A 173 9.77 3.21 3.01
N ASN A 174 11.00 3.39 2.56
CA ASN A 174 12.16 3.62 3.41
C ASN A 174 11.87 4.88 4.23
N ALA A 175 12.34 4.98 5.47
CA ALA A 175 12.17 6.21 6.28
C ALA A 175 12.58 7.47 5.50
N THR A 176 13.55 7.33 4.58
CA THR A 176 13.99 8.35 3.63
C THR A 176 12.90 8.86 2.68
N SER A 177 12.02 8.01 2.15
CA SER A 177 10.94 8.45 1.24
C SER A 177 9.81 9.15 1.99
N LEU A 178 9.55 8.75 3.24
CA LEU A 178 8.58 9.42 4.11
C LEU A 178 9.11 10.76 4.63
N ALA A 179 10.42 10.84 4.89
CA ALA A 179 11.08 12.08 5.33
C ALA A 179 10.90 13.20 4.30
N SER A 180 11.03 12.88 3.01
CA SER A 180 10.97 13.83 1.89
C SER A 180 9.57 14.31 1.52
N LEU A 181 8.51 13.75 2.11
CA LEU A 181 7.15 14.20 1.83
C LEU A 181 6.93 15.64 2.32
N ALA A 182 6.16 16.41 1.56
CA ALA A 182 5.67 17.69 2.01
C ALA A 182 4.74 17.51 3.22
N TRP A 183 4.65 18.53 4.09
CA TRP A 183 3.87 18.48 5.33
C TRP A 183 2.42 18.01 5.09
N ALA A 184 1.74 18.56 4.08
CA ALA A 184 0.35 18.21 3.77
C ALA A 184 0.20 16.75 3.25
N ASP A 185 1.23 16.21 2.60
CA ASP A 185 1.20 14.83 2.11
C ASP A 185 1.52 13.84 3.22
N LYS A 186 2.30 14.24 4.24
CA LYS A 186 2.49 13.46 5.47
C LYS A 186 1.18 13.25 6.21
N GLU A 187 0.33 14.28 6.32
CA GLU A 187 -0.97 14.14 6.99
C GLU A 187 -1.94 13.21 6.24
N LYS A 188 -1.97 13.30 4.90
CA LYS A 188 -2.75 12.37 4.08
C LYS A 188 -2.26 10.93 4.23
N GLU A 189 -0.94 10.73 4.25
CA GLU A 189 -0.35 9.41 4.42
C GLU A 189 -0.60 8.86 5.83
N ILE A 190 -0.58 9.70 6.87
CA ILE A 190 -1.00 9.29 8.22
C ILE A 190 -2.44 8.78 8.20
N ALA A 191 -3.38 9.54 7.65
CA ALA A 191 -4.78 9.12 7.59
C ALA A 191 -4.97 7.78 6.85
N ARG A 192 -4.22 7.58 5.76
CA ARG A 192 -4.19 6.32 5.01
C ARG A 192 -3.63 5.17 5.86
N LEU A 193 -2.51 5.37 6.54
CA LEU A 193 -1.87 4.34 7.37
C LEU A 193 -2.67 4.01 8.63
N GLU A 194 -3.37 4.98 9.23
CA GLU A 194 -4.30 4.76 10.35
C GLU A 194 -5.50 3.91 9.94
N GLU A 195 -6.08 4.17 8.77
CA GLU A 195 -7.16 3.33 8.22
C GLU A 195 -6.66 1.91 7.91
N LEU A 196 -5.47 1.80 7.34
CA LEU A 196 -4.84 0.52 7.06
C LEU A 196 -4.54 -0.27 8.35
N LEU A 197 -4.05 0.40 9.38
CA LEU A 197 -3.79 -0.22 10.68
C LEU A 197 -5.10 -0.72 11.31
N ARG A 198 -6.16 0.09 11.29
CA ARG A 198 -7.49 -0.28 11.84
C ARG A 198 -8.05 -1.52 11.15
N THR A 199 -8.05 -1.52 9.81
CA THR A 199 -8.51 -2.66 9.00
C THR A 199 -7.67 -3.91 9.26
N SER A 200 -6.34 -3.78 9.30
CA SER A 200 -5.43 -4.89 9.59
C SER A 200 -5.57 -5.45 11.01
N GLN A 201 -5.76 -4.60 12.03
CA GLN A 201 -6.00 -5.01 13.41
C GLN A 201 -7.31 -5.78 13.58
N ALA A 202 -8.38 -5.39 12.87
CA ALA A 202 -9.65 -6.12 12.89
C ALA A 202 -9.51 -7.58 12.41
N LEU A 203 -8.50 -7.84 11.56
CA LEU A 203 -8.16 -9.15 11.00
C LEU A 203 -7.17 -9.95 11.86
N ALA A 204 -6.53 -9.32 12.87
CA ALA A 204 -5.32 -9.83 13.54
C ALA A 204 -5.53 -10.98 14.55
N LYS A 205 -6.70 -11.63 14.59
CA LYS A 205 -7.03 -12.52 15.72
C LYS A 205 -6.09 -13.73 15.87
N GLN A 206 -5.41 -14.22 14.82
CA GLN A 206 -4.47 -15.36 14.97
C GLN A 206 -3.26 -15.39 13.99
N ASP A 207 -3.05 -14.38 13.15
CA ASP A 207 -2.03 -14.44 12.09
C ASP A 207 -0.73 -13.70 12.48
N LYS A 208 0.39 -14.43 12.58
CA LYS A 208 1.71 -13.88 12.91
C LYS A 208 2.20 -12.89 11.85
N GLN A 209 1.90 -13.14 10.57
CA GLN A 209 2.30 -12.27 9.48
C GLN A 209 1.55 -10.94 9.56
N VAL A 210 0.22 -10.96 9.76
CA VAL A 210 -0.60 -9.75 9.94
C VAL A 210 -0.06 -8.87 11.08
N LYS A 211 0.30 -9.50 12.20
CA LYS A 211 0.91 -8.80 13.34
C LYS A 211 2.27 -8.18 12.98
N LYS A 212 3.12 -8.86 12.21
CA LYS A 212 4.38 -8.31 11.70
C LYS A 212 4.18 -7.06 10.83
N ASN A 213 3.06 -6.97 10.13
CA ASN A 213 2.78 -5.79 9.29
C ASN A 213 2.23 -4.64 10.11
N ASN A 214 1.41 -4.92 11.12
CA ASN A 214 0.98 -3.92 12.08
C ASN A 214 2.19 -3.28 12.76
N VAL A 215 3.20 -4.07 13.14
CA VAL A 215 4.49 -3.55 13.63
C VAL A 215 5.11 -2.55 12.64
N ARG A 216 5.16 -2.89 11.36
CA ARG A 216 5.71 -2.01 10.34
C ARG A 216 4.91 -0.71 10.20
N LEU A 217 3.59 -0.81 10.11
CA LEU A 217 2.68 0.33 9.99
C LEU A 217 2.79 1.27 11.18
N LEU A 218 2.84 0.70 12.39
CA LEU A 218 3.04 1.45 13.63
C LEU A 218 4.37 2.19 13.64
N ASN A 219 5.45 1.58 13.16
CA ASN A 219 6.74 2.28 13.03
C ASN A 219 6.69 3.40 11.98
N GLN A 220 6.02 3.21 10.84
CA GLN A 220 5.86 4.25 9.82
C GLN A 220 5.01 5.42 10.32
N LEU A 221 3.91 5.14 11.00
CA LEU A 221 3.09 6.15 11.66
C LEU A 221 3.89 6.91 12.71
N GLY A 222 4.60 6.19 13.59
CA GLY A 222 5.47 6.80 14.60
C GLY A 222 6.51 7.74 13.98
N PHE A 223 7.09 7.35 12.85
CA PHE A 223 8.04 8.17 12.11
C PHE A 223 7.37 9.44 11.55
N LEU A 224 6.22 9.31 10.92
CA LEU A 224 5.50 10.45 10.34
C LEU A 224 5.04 11.43 11.42
N TYR A 225 4.43 10.96 12.51
CA TYR A 225 4.06 11.83 13.62
C TYR A 225 5.26 12.57 14.20
N ASN A 226 6.38 11.87 14.43
CA ASN A 226 7.59 12.51 14.92
C ASN A 226 8.10 13.59 13.95
N SER A 227 8.07 13.32 12.64
CA SER A 227 8.47 14.29 11.62
C SER A 227 7.54 15.51 11.52
N LEU A 228 6.34 15.43 12.10
CA LEU A 228 5.38 16.53 12.24
C LEU A 228 5.45 17.20 13.62
N GLY A 229 6.37 16.78 14.49
CA GLY A 229 6.47 17.27 15.87
C GLY A 229 5.43 16.70 16.84
N LYS A 230 4.60 15.75 16.39
CA LYS A 230 3.56 15.06 17.17
C LYS A 230 4.19 13.94 18.00
N GLN A 231 4.98 14.31 19.01
CA GLN A 231 5.84 13.40 19.75
C GLN A 231 5.09 12.41 20.65
N ASP A 232 3.91 12.78 21.17
CA ASP A 232 3.09 11.89 22.00
C ASP A 232 2.44 10.80 21.14
N GLU A 233 1.88 11.17 19.99
CA GLU A 233 1.32 10.21 19.05
C GLU A 233 2.40 9.28 18.50
N ALA A 234 3.59 9.81 18.22
CA ALA A 234 4.73 8.98 17.81
C ALA A 234 5.10 7.95 18.88
N LEU A 235 5.17 8.38 20.13
CA LEU A 235 5.49 7.53 21.26
C LEU A 235 4.46 6.40 21.41
N ASP A 236 3.17 6.72 21.35
CA ASP A 236 2.09 5.74 21.42
C ASP A 236 2.22 4.65 20.34
N ARG A 237 2.45 5.06 19.07
CA ARG A 237 2.57 4.09 17.97
C ARG A 237 3.80 3.20 18.14
N TYR A 238 4.94 3.76 18.54
CA TYR A 238 6.14 2.96 18.77
C TYR A 238 6.02 2.02 19.97
N GLN A 239 5.35 2.44 21.05
CA GLN A 239 5.10 1.57 22.21
C GLN A 239 4.17 0.40 21.85
N GLU A 240 3.12 0.66 21.07
CA GLU A 240 2.25 -0.39 20.55
C GLU A 240 3.04 -1.38 19.67
N SER A 241 3.91 -0.84 18.81
CA SER A 241 4.80 -1.65 17.96
C SER A 241 5.71 -2.54 18.79
N LEU A 242 6.36 -1.98 19.83
CA LEU A 242 7.26 -2.72 20.72
C LEU A 242 6.55 -3.85 21.46
N LYS A 243 5.32 -3.61 21.91
CA LYS A 243 4.50 -4.65 22.54
C LYS A 243 4.21 -5.78 21.55
N LEU A 244 3.94 -5.43 20.30
CA LEU A 244 3.59 -6.40 19.28
C LEU A 244 4.80 -7.21 18.78
N THR A 245 5.96 -6.58 18.60
CA THR A 245 7.22 -7.27 18.24
C THR A 245 7.60 -8.31 19.30
N LYS A 246 7.52 -7.92 20.58
CA LYS A 246 7.73 -8.84 21.72
C LYS A 246 6.72 -10.00 21.70
N ALA A 247 5.45 -9.73 21.40
CA ALA A 247 4.41 -10.76 21.36
C ALA A 247 4.58 -11.77 20.20
N ILE A 248 5.13 -11.36 19.05
CA ILE A 248 5.38 -12.25 17.90
C ILE A 248 6.80 -12.79 17.84
N GLY A 249 7.70 -12.32 18.70
CA GLY A 249 9.11 -12.67 18.71
C GLY A 249 9.89 -12.17 17.49
N ASP A 250 9.49 -11.03 16.90
CA ASP A 250 10.23 -10.41 15.79
C ASP A 250 11.32 -9.50 16.35
N ARG A 251 12.51 -10.09 16.58
CA ARG A 251 13.65 -9.42 17.19
C ARG A 251 14.26 -8.31 16.32
N ASP A 252 14.18 -8.44 15.00
CA ASP A 252 14.65 -7.41 14.06
C ASP A 252 13.85 -6.12 14.21
N TRP A 253 12.52 -6.24 14.17
CA TRP A 253 11.65 -5.08 14.37
C TRP A 253 11.67 -4.57 15.82
N GLU A 254 11.88 -5.45 16.81
CA GLU A 254 12.07 -5.04 18.20
C GLU A 254 13.26 -4.07 18.32
N GLY A 255 14.43 -4.45 17.79
CA GLY A 255 15.61 -3.58 17.78
C GLY A 255 15.37 -2.26 17.03
N THR A 256 14.68 -2.32 15.89
CA THR A 256 14.32 -1.13 15.10
C THR A 256 13.40 -0.18 15.88
N THR A 257 12.37 -0.71 16.54
CA THR A 257 11.43 0.09 17.33
C THR A 257 12.07 0.71 18.56
N LEU A 258 12.99 0.00 19.23
CA LEU A 258 13.76 0.55 20.35
C LEU A 258 14.63 1.74 19.93
N ASN A 259 15.28 1.67 18.76
CA ASN A 259 16.03 2.79 18.17
C ASN A 259 15.14 3.98 17.81
N ASN A 260 13.90 3.73 17.41
CA ASN A 260 12.96 4.81 17.10
C ASN A 260 12.43 5.48 18.38
N LEU A 261 12.12 4.69 19.42
CA LEU A 261 11.75 5.20 20.73
C LEU A 261 12.87 6.06 21.33
N SER A 262 14.12 5.61 21.24
CA SER A 262 15.25 6.36 21.78
C SER A 262 15.38 7.75 21.16
N GLN A 263 15.09 7.91 19.86
CA GLN A 263 15.09 9.24 19.22
C GLN A 263 14.03 10.18 19.79
N ILE A 264 12.86 9.67 20.17
CA ILE A 264 11.81 10.47 20.82
C ILE A 264 12.29 10.95 22.20
N TYR A 265 12.83 10.04 23.02
CA TYR A 265 13.34 10.39 24.34
C TYR A 265 14.56 11.31 24.28
N GLN A 266 15.44 11.13 23.28
CA GLN A 266 16.55 12.05 23.03
C GLN A 266 16.03 13.46 22.73
N ALA A 267 15.03 13.59 21.86
CA ALA A 267 14.44 14.88 21.54
C ALA A 267 13.75 15.56 22.76
N ARG A 268 13.34 14.77 23.76
CA ARG A 268 12.81 15.24 25.04
C ARG A 268 13.90 15.54 26.08
N GLY A 269 15.16 15.20 25.82
CA GLY A 269 16.28 15.35 26.75
C GLY A 269 16.45 14.21 27.76
N ASP A 270 15.67 13.14 27.65
CA ASP A 270 15.72 12.00 28.57
C ASP A 270 16.84 11.02 28.18
N TYR A 271 18.09 11.43 28.39
CA TYR A 271 19.26 10.69 27.93
C TYR A 271 19.43 9.32 28.60
N ASP A 272 19.02 9.14 29.86
CA ASP A 272 19.14 7.84 30.54
C ASP A 272 18.18 6.79 29.94
N ILE A 273 16.94 7.20 29.63
CA ILE A 273 15.96 6.33 28.96
C ILE A 273 16.44 6.02 27.55
N THR A 274 16.99 7.03 26.86
CA THR A 274 17.56 6.88 25.52
C THR A 274 18.67 5.84 25.49
N LEU A 275 19.66 5.94 26.39
CA LEU A 275 20.75 4.96 26.49
C LEU A 275 20.26 3.55 26.77
N ARG A 276 19.25 3.40 27.66
CA ARG A 276 18.66 2.09 27.95
C ARG A 276 18.08 1.43 26.69
N TYR A 277 17.27 2.16 25.93
CA TYR A 277 16.68 1.61 24.70
C TYR A 277 17.72 1.34 23.61
N LEU A 278 18.72 2.21 23.46
CA LEU A 278 19.81 1.98 22.51
C LEU A 278 20.64 0.76 22.89
N GLN A 279 20.93 0.54 24.18
CA GLN A 279 21.69 -0.63 24.62
C GLN A 279 20.90 -1.94 24.45
N GLU A 280 19.58 -1.93 24.73
CA GLU A 280 18.69 -3.08 24.46
C GLU A 280 18.67 -3.38 22.95
N SER A 281 18.54 -2.35 22.11
CA SER A 281 18.58 -2.49 20.64
C SER A 281 19.92 -3.03 20.14
N LEU A 282 21.03 -2.52 20.66
CA LEU A 282 22.38 -2.96 20.28
C LEU A 282 22.58 -4.44 20.57
N THR A 283 22.21 -4.86 21.78
CA THR A 283 22.30 -6.26 22.22
C THR A 283 21.47 -7.17 21.33
N LEU A 284 20.25 -6.74 20.96
CA LEU A 284 19.37 -7.49 20.05
C LEU A 284 19.96 -7.59 18.64
N CYS A 285 20.43 -6.48 18.06
CA CYS A 285 21.00 -6.46 16.72
C CYS A 285 22.23 -7.37 16.62
N GLN A 286 23.10 -7.36 17.64
CA GLN A 286 24.25 -8.26 17.72
C GLN A 286 23.83 -9.72 17.83
N ALA A 287 22.85 -10.03 18.69
CA ALA A 287 22.39 -11.40 18.91
C ALA A 287 21.78 -12.05 17.65
N ILE A 288 21.14 -11.26 16.79
CA ILE A 288 20.51 -11.75 15.55
C ILE A 288 21.36 -11.52 14.30
N GLY A 289 22.54 -10.93 14.44
CA GLY A 289 23.44 -10.63 13.32
C GLY A 289 22.96 -9.49 12.39
N ASN A 290 22.06 -8.61 12.86
CA ASN A 290 21.59 -7.46 12.09
C ASN A 290 22.62 -6.32 12.11
N ARG A 291 23.62 -6.43 11.24
CA ARG A 291 24.75 -5.50 11.14
C ARG A 291 24.33 -4.07 10.75
N ALA A 292 23.29 -3.91 9.94
CA ALA A 292 22.78 -2.59 9.56
C ALA A 292 22.13 -1.86 10.76
N GLY A 293 21.33 -2.59 11.55
CA GLY A 293 20.74 -2.10 12.79
C GLY A 293 21.80 -1.78 13.85
N GLU A 294 22.82 -2.61 13.97
CA GLU A 294 23.96 -2.39 14.88
C GLU A 294 24.69 -1.08 14.58
N GLY A 295 25.13 -0.86 13.33
CA GLY A 295 25.78 0.40 12.93
C GLY A 295 24.90 1.63 13.13
N THR A 296 23.58 1.49 12.97
CA THR A 296 22.62 2.59 13.26
C THR A 296 22.53 2.88 14.74
N THR A 297 22.47 1.85 15.58
CA THR A 297 22.39 1.98 17.04
C THR A 297 23.67 2.61 17.60
N LEU A 298 24.84 2.18 17.14
CA LEU A 298 26.13 2.72 17.56
C LEU A 298 26.26 4.21 17.21
N ASN A 299 25.83 4.61 16.01
CA ASN A 299 25.80 6.02 15.60
C ASN A 299 24.81 6.86 16.43
N ASN A 300 23.75 6.25 16.96
CA ASN A 300 22.82 6.95 17.85
C ASN A 300 23.40 7.06 19.27
N LEU A 301 24.05 6.00 19.78
CA LEU A 301 24.77 6.04 21.06
C LEU A 301 25.82 7.14 21.08
N SER A 302 26.61 7.26 20.01
CA SER A 302 27.65 8.29 19.93
C SER A 302 27.10 9.70 20.08
N GLN A 303 25.92 10.00 19.51
CA GLN A 303 25.28 11.31 19.63
C GLN A 303 24.91 11.63 21.09
N ILE A 304 24.53 10.63 21.87
CA ILE A 304 24.21 10.83 23.29
C ILE A 304 25.48 11.10 24.11
N TYR A 305 26.56 10.35 23.87
CA TYR A 305 27.84 10.60 24.54
C TYR A 305 28.44 11.94 24.14
N GLN A 306 28.33 12.32 22.86
CA GLN A 306 28.71 13.65 22.39
C GLN A 306 27.89 14.75 23.09
N ALA A 307 26.57 14.59 23.21
CA ALA A 307 25.72 15.55 23.92
C ALA A 307 26.06 15.67 25.42
N ARG A 308 26.66 14.62 26.01
CA ARG A 308 27.19 14.61 27.38
C ARG A 308 28.64 15.11 27.50
N GLY A 309 29.28 15.47 26.39
CA GLY A 309 30.68 15.93 26.35
C GLY A 309 31.72 14.81 26.41
N ASP A 310 31.30 13.53 26.42
CA ASP A 310 32.20 12.38 26.36
C ASP A 310 32.52 12.05 24.89
N TYR A 311 33.41 12.87 24.33
CA TYR A 311 33.77 12.78 22.92
C TYR A 311 34.59 11.52 22.57
N ASP A 312 35.35 10.98 23.52
CA ASP A 312 36.17 9.78 23.30
C ASP A 312 35.30 8.53 23.18
N THR A 313 34.31 8.38 24.07
CA THR A 313 33.33 7.29 23.95
C THR A 313 32.48 7.44 22.68
N ALA A 314 32.09 8.67 22.33
CA ALA A 314 31.35 8.93 21.11
C ALA A 314 32.13 8.55 19.84
N LEU A 315 33.42 8.90 19.75
CA LEU A 315 34.28 8.51 18.63
C LEU A 315 34.43 6.99 18.52
N ARG A 316 34.65 6.29 19.64
CA ARG A 316 34.75 4.82 19.66
C ARG A 316 33.51 4.16 19.02
N TYR A 317 32.31 4.61 19.39
CA TYR A 317 31.08 4.09 18.80
C TYR A 317 30.93 4.42 17.30
N LEU A 318 31.37 5.61 16.87
CA LEU A 318 31.34 5.97 15.46
C LEU A 318 32.35 5.18 14.62
N GLU A 319 33.54 4.89 15.16
CA GLU A 319 34.54 4.06 14.51
C GLU A 319 34.03 2.62 14.32
N GLU A 320 33.39 2.07 15.35
CA GLU A 320 32.74 0.76 15.28
C GLU A 320 31.61 0.78 14.22
N SER A 321 30.70 1.76 14.27
CA SER A 321 29.67 1.97 13.25
C SER A 321 30.26 2.05 11.84
N LEU A 322 31.34 2.83 11.67
CA LEU A 322 31.99 3.03 10.37
C LEU A 322 32.58 1.73 9.82
N ALA A 323 33.24 0.93 10.67
CA ALA A 323 33.78 -0.36 10.29
C ALA A 323 32.67 -1.32 9.82
N ILE A 324 31.55 -1.35 10.55
CA ILE A 324 30.38 -2.18 10.19
C ILE A 324 29.79 -1.72 8.85
N ARG A 325 29.51 -0.43 8.69
CA ARG A 325 28.91 0.12 7.47
C ARG A 325 29.78 -0.10 6.23
N ARG A 326 31.11 -0.01 6.37
CA ARG A 326 32.06 -0.37 5.31
C ARG A 326 31.97 -1.86 4.96
N ALA A 327 31.95 -2.73 5.96
CA ALA A 327 31.90 -4.18 5.76
C ALA A 327 30.63 -4.63 5.01
N ILE A 328 29.48 -3.99 5.29
CA ILE A 328 28.21 -4.31 4.62
C ILE A 328 27.93 -3.48 3.36
N GLY A 329 28.82 -2.54 3.00
CA GLY A 329 28.64 -1.67 1.83
C GLY A 329 27.53 -0.62 1.96
N ASP A 330 27.11 -0.25 3.19
CA ASP A 330 26.03 0.71 3.44
C ASP A 330 26.47 2.16 3.21
N ARG A 331 26.44 2.58 1.95
CA ARG A 331 26.82 3.94 1.54
C ARG A 331 25.93 5.02 2.14
N ALA A 332 24.65 4.75 2.33
CA ALA A 332 23.71 5.74 2.86
C ALA A 332 24.03 6.09 4.32
N GLY A 333 24.44 5.09 5.11
CA GLY A 333 24.86 5.29 6.49
C GLY A 333 26.29 5.82 6.68
N LEU A 334 27.17 5.67 5.69
CA LEU A 334 28.56 6.17 5.81
C LEU A 334 28.62 7.70 5.96
N CYS A 335 27.79 8.42 5.20
CA CYS A 335 27.77 9.88 5.19
C CYS A 335 27.50 10.48 6.59
N PRO A 336 26.39 10.14 7.29
CA PRO A 336 26.13 10.67 8.62
C PRO A 336 27.17 10.24 9.66
N THR A 337 27.71 9.01 9.58
CA THR A 337 28.78 8.58 10.51
C THR A 337 30.06 9.40 10.34
N LEU A 338 30.52 9.61 9.10
CA LEU A 338 31.70 10.44 8.83
C LEU A 338 31.48 11.91 9.21
N PHE A 339 30.28 12.44 8.94
CA PHE A 339 29.89 13.78 9.35
C PHE A 339 29.98 13.94 10.88
N ASN A 340 29.42 12.99 11.63
CA ASN A 340 29.45 13.01 13.10
C ASN A 340 30.88 12.91 13.65
N ILE A 341 31.75 12.10 13.04
CA ILE A 341 33.17 12.03 13.41
C ILE A 341 33.84 13.40 13.22
N GLY A 342 33.67 14.01 12.04
CA GLY A 342 34.22 15.33 11.75
C GLY A 342 33.69 16.41 12.70
N HIS A 343 32.39 16.36 13.02
CA HIS A 343 31.76 17.27 13.96
C HIS A 343 32.33 17.14 15.37
N ILE A 344 32.57 15.92 15.86
CA ILE A 344 33.22 15.71 17.16
C ILE A 344 34.65 16.26 17.16
N TYR A 345 35.45 16.01 16.12
CA TYR A 345 36.80 16.59 16.03
C TYR A 345 36.78 18.12 16.01
N TRP A 346 35.77 18.73 15.37
CA TRP A 346 35.59 20.17 15.40
C TRP A 346 35.20 20.68 16.79
N GLN A 347 34.38 19.96 17.56
CA GLN A 347 33.99 20.33 18.93
C GLN A 347 35.07 20.08 19.99
N LYS A 348 36.01 19.16 19.74
CA LYS A 348 37.14 18.86 20.64
C LYS A 348 38.27 19.90 20.56
N ASN A 349 38.40 20.58 19.42
CA ASN A 349 39.39 21.64 19.17
C ASN A 349 38.79 23.01 19.48
#